data_AF-A0A7W9CYE3-F1
#
_entry.id   AF-A0A7W9CYE3-F1
#
_cell.length_a   1.000
_cell.length_b   1.000
_cell.length_c   1.000
_cell.angle_alpha   90.00
_cell.angle_beta   90.00
_cell.angle_gamma   90.00
#
_symmetry.space_group_name_H-M   'P 1'
#
loop_
_entity.id
_entity.type
_entity.pdbx_description
1 polymer ?
#
loop_
_entity_poly.entity_id
_entity_poly.type
_entity_poly.pdbx_seq_one_letter_code
_entity_poly.pdbx_strand_id
1 'polypeptide(L)'
;MIPTESALQQVLEWGRSLIGFADEHAVEAVRGGQYILQRIQPSLHDTSARTGRDPQDEKLIVAFYRELALLFWLDDCNDLGLIAPEQLAAVEQALGQGVPCALPGFEGCAVLRASLAALAYNRRDYTALLNDTRCYCAALRAGHAQAAGAQRWSYAEYLHNSIDSIAYANVFCCLSLLWGLDMATLRARPAFRQVLRLISTIGRLQNDLHGRAKDRSAGEADNAAILLLQRYPAMPVEDFLNDELAGHERMLHRVMVEESFPAPWGPLIEAMAAIRAKYYETSISRYGNDAAGGGQRAPA
;
A
#
# COMPACT_ATOMS: atom_id res chain seq x y z
N MET A 1 -17.78 4.98 14.76
CA MET A 1 -17.09 4.43 13.57
C MET A 1 -18.11 4.47 12.43
N ILE A 2 -17.76 5.09 11.30
CA ILE A 2 -18.65 5.17 10.13
C ILE A 2 -19.13 3.76 9.70
N PRO A 3 -20.42 3.56 9.39
CA PRO A 3 -20.91 2.28 8.88
C PRO A 3 -20.16 1.86 7.60
N THR A 4 -19.78 0.58 7.50
CA THR A 4 -18.97 0.05 6.37
C THR A 4 -19.56 0.41 5.02
N GLU A 5 -20.87 0.21 4.83
CA GLU A 5 -21.56 0.52 3.58
C GLU A 5 -21.50 2.03 3.26
N SER A 6 -21.66 2.89 4.27
CA SER A 6 -21.56 4.34 4.07
C SER A 6 -20.16 4.76 3.65
N ALA A 7 -19.13 4.18 4.27
CA ALA A 7 -17.74 4.44 3.89
C ALA A 7 -17.46 3.96 2.46
N LEU A 8 -17.94 2.76 2.11
CA LEU A 8 -17.81 2.19 0.77
C LEU A 8 -18.44 3.10 -0.29
N GLN A 9 -19.69 3.53 -0.11
CA GLN A 9 -20.36 4.42 -1.05
C GLN A 9 -19.62 5.76 -1.22
N GLN A 10 -19.06 6.32 -0.14
CA GLN A 10 -18.29 7.57 -0.22
C GLN A 10 -16.94 7.41 -0.94
N VAL A 11 -16.32 6.24 -0.87
CA VAL A 11 -15.09 5.93 -1.62
C VAL A 11 -15.43 5.68 -3.09
N LEU A 12 -16.47 4.89 -3.38
CA LEU A 12 -16.96 4.63 -4.75
C LEU A 12 -17.34 5.91 -5.47
N GLU A 13 -18.08 6.81 -4.82
CA GLU A 13 -18.49 8.07 -5.42
C GLU A 13 -17.30 8.93 -5.85
N TRP A 14 -16.24 8.95 -5.04
CA TRP A 14 -14.99 9.60 -5.45
C TRP A 14 -14.28 8.82 -6.56
N GLY A 15 -14.22 7.50 -6.48
CA GLY A 15 -13.58 6.62 -7.46
C GLY A 15 -14.19 6.73 -8.86
N ARG A 16 -15.49 7.04 -9.00
CA ARG A 16 -16.16 7.31 -10.28
C ARG A 16 -15.52 8.43 -11.11
N SER A 17 -14.73 9.29 -10.48
CA SER A 17 -13.96 10.36 -11.14
C SER A 17 -12.52 9.96 -11.53
N LEU A 18 -12.24 8.66 -11.59
CA LEU A 18 -10.99 8.06 -12.05
C LEU A 18 -11.30 6.96 -13.08
N ILE A 19 -10.87 7.16 -14.33
CA ILE A 19 -11.01 6.12 -15.38
C ILE A 19 -10.30 4.83 -14.92
N GLY A 20 -10.98 3.69 -15.08
CA GLY A 20 -10.46 2.38 -14.70
C GLY A 20 -10.65 2.02 -13.23
N PHE A 21 -11.25 2.89 -12.41
CA PHE A 21 -11.58 2.56 -11.03
C PHE A 21 -12.67 1.48 -10.96
N ALA A 22 -12.44 0.46 -10.14
CA ALA A 22 -13.34 -0.68 -9.95
C ALA A 22 -13.87 -0.73 -8.51
N ASP A 23 -15.04 -1.36 -8.33
CA ASP A 23 -15.66 -1.49 -7.00
C ASP A 23 -14.74 -2.21 -6.00
N GLU A 24 -13.94 -3.16 -6.49
CA GLU A 24 -12.96 -3.90 -5.69
C GLU A 24 -11.90 -2.99 -5.06
N HIS A 25 -11.47 -1.92 -5.73
CA HIS A 25 -10.53 -0.94 -5.17
C HIS A 25 -11.08 -0.30 -3.89
N ALA A 26 -12.37 0.04 -3.90
CA ALA A 26 -13.04 0.64 -2.74
C ALA A 26 -13.30 -0.40 -1.63
N VAL A 27 -13.74 -1.61 -1.98
CA VAL A 27 -13.99 -2.69 -1.01
C VAL A 27 -12.72 -3.04 -0.24
N GLU A 28 -11.62 -3.25 -0.95
CA GLU A 28 -10.35 -3.65 -0.36
C GLU A 28 -9.73 -2.52 0.47
N ALA A 29 -9.85 -1.27 0.00
CA ALA A 29 -9.42 -0.09 0.76
C ALA A 29 -10.19 0.10 2.06
N VAL A 30 -11.52 -0.03 2.06
CA VAL A 30 -12.33 0.07 3.27
C VAL A 30 -12.01 -1.09 4.21
N ARG A 31 -11.90 -2.32 3.70
CA ARG A 31 -11.59 -3.51 4.52
C ARG A 31 -10.21 -3.39 5.18
N GLY A 32 -9.16 -3.10 4.40
CA GLY A 32 -7.81 -2.94 4.91
C GLY A 32 -7.68 -1.73 5.84
N GLY A 33 -8.31 -0.61 5.47
CA GLY A 33 -8.34 0.59 6.30
C GLY A 33 -9.05 0.39 7.64
N GLN A 34 -10.21 -0.29 7.65
CA GLN A 34 -10.93 -0.63 8.87
C GLN A 34 -10.08 -1.51 9.79
N TYR A 35 -9.41 -2.52 9.24
CA TYR A 35 -8.50 -3.36 10.00
C TYR A 35 -7.43 -2.50 10.69
N ILE A 36 -6.73 -1.64 9.95
CA ILE A 36 -5.68 -0.78 10.50
C ILE A 36 -6.25 0.11 11.61
N LEU A 37 -7.32 0.86 11.32
CA LEU A 37 -7.90 1.82 12.27
C LEU A 37 -8.43 1.14 13.53
N GLN A 38 -9.03 -0.05 13.43
CA GLN A 38 -9.49 -0.82 14.59
C GLN A 38 -8.33 -1.24 15.51
N ARG A 39 -7.19 -1.62 14.93
CA ARG A 39 -6.02 -2.07 15.72
C ARG A 39 -5.34 -0.93 16.47
N ILE A 40 -5.41 0.29 15.95
CA ILE A 40 -4.78 1.46 16.58
C ILE A 40 -5.79 2.37 17.30
N GLN A 41 -7.08 2.04 17.29
CA GLN A 41 -8.15 2.88 17.82
C GLN A 41 -7.92 3.33 19.28
N PRO A 42 -7.51 2.46 20.23
CA PRO A 42 -7.26 2.90 21.61
C PRO A 42 -6.19 3.98 21.68
N SER A 43 -5.07 3.78 20.97
CA SER A 43 -3.98 4.75 20.91
C SER A 43 -4.39 6.05 20.21
N LEU A 44 -5.21 5.98 19.16
CA LEU A 44 -5.74 7.18 18.51
C LEU A 44 -6.63 7.97 19.48
N HIS A 45 -7.44 7.30 20.30
CA HIS A 45 -8.26 7.95 21.32
C HIS A 45 -7.39 8.71 22.34
N ASP A 46 -6.31 8.09 22.82
CA ASP A 46 -5.37 8.75 23.74
C ASP A 46 -4.70 9.98 23.09
N THR A 47 -4.31 9.87 21.82
CA THR A 47 -3.67 10.99 21.10
C THR A 47 -4.65 12.11 20.74
N SER A 48 -5.96 11.82 20.64
CA SER A 48 -6.98 12.78 20.21
C SER A 48 -7.07 14.00 21.11
N ALA A 49 -6.85 13.84 22.42
CA ALA A 49 -6.82 14.94 23.38
C ALA A 49 -5.72 15.97 23.07
N ARG A 50 -4.60 15.50 22.52
CA ARG A 50 -3.46 16.35 22.14
C ARG A 50 -3.61 16.94 20.74
N THR A 51 -4.11 16.15 19.78
CA THR A 51 -4.15 16.55 18.37
C THR A 51 -5.46 17.21 17.95
N GLY A 52 -6.51 17.07 18.75
CA GLY A 52 -7.88 17.47 18.38
C GLY A 52 -8.46 16.65 17.23
N ARG A 53 -7.83 15.52 16.87
CA ARG A 53 -8.26 14.65 15.77
C ARG A 53 -9.03 13.46 16.33
N ASP A 54 -10.35 13.48 16.15
CA ASP A 54 -11.22 12.39 16.59
C ASP A 54 -10.95 11.12 15.76
N PRO A 55 -10.66 9.96 16.39
CA PRO A 55 -10.54 8.68 15.70
C PRO A 55 -11.82 8.26 14.96
N GLN A 56 -12.96 8.87 15.28
CA GLN A 56 -14.26 8.62 14.67
C GLN A 56 -14.68 9.68 13.63
N ASP A 57 -13.85 10.69 13.37
CA ASP A 57 -14.14 11.72 12.35
C ASP A 57 -14.26 11.06 10.97
N GLU A 58 -15.47 11.05 10.42
CA GLU A 58 -15.78 10.43 9.14
C GLU A 58 -14.95 11.02 7.99
N LYS A 59 -14.63 12.32 8.04
CA LYS A 59 -13.83 12.97 6.99
C LYS A 59 -12.41 12.44 6.96
N LEU A 60 -11.80 12.23 8.13
CA LEU A 60 -10.46 11.66 8.24
C LEU A 60 -10.46 10.20 7.79
N ILE A 61 -11.44 9.42 8.25
CA ILE A 61 -11.57 8.02 7.90
C ILE A 61 -11.75 7.84 6.38
N VAL A 62 -12.67 8.58 5.76
CA VAL A 62 -12.93 8.47 4.32
C VAL A 62 -11.75 8.97 3.50
N ALA A 63 -11.06 10.04 3.92
CA ALA A 63 -9.83 10.49 3.25
C ALA A 63 -8.74 9.41 3.28
N PHE A 64 -8.58 8.72 4.40
CA PHE A 64 -7.65 7.59 4.52
C PHE A 64 -8.03 6.44 3.58
N TYR A 65 -9.31 6.04 3.54
CA TYR A 65 -9.76 4.96 2.67
C TYR A 65 -9.63 5.31 1.19
N ARG A 66 -9.85 6.57 0.80
CA ARG A 66 -9.61 7.02 -0.58
C ARG A 66 -8.14 6.93 -0.98
N GLU A 67 -7.22 7.26 -0.08
CA GLU A 67 -5.78 7.08 -0.35
C GLU A 67 -5.42 5.59 -0.49
N LEU A 68 -5.99 4.69 0.33
CA LEU A 68 -5.78 3.25 0.15
C LEU A 68 -6.34 2.75 -1.19
N ALA A 69 -7.54 3.20 -1.57
CA ALA A 69 -8.16 2.84 -2.84
C ALA A 69 -7.36 3.36 -4.04
N LEU A 70 -6.77 4.55 -3.92
CA LEU A 70 -5.85 5.10 -4.91
C LEU A 70 -4.64 4.19 -5.13
N LEU A 71 -4.03 3.69 -4.04
CA LEU A 71 -2.86 2.82 -4.13
C LEU A 71 -3.19 1.51 -4.85
N PHE A 72 -4.33 0.88 -4.52
CA PHE A 72 -4.81 -0.31 -5.24
C PHE A 72 -5.15 -0.05 -6.71
N TRP A 73 -5.78 1.08 -7.01
CA TRP A 73 -6.09 1.44 -8.40
C TRP A 73 -4.82 1.70 -9.22
N LEU A 74 -3.82 2.36 -8.66
CA LEU A 74 -2.52 2.60 -9.31
C LEU A 74 -1.75 1.30 -9.59
N ASP A 75 -1.82 0.34 -8.67
CA ASP A 75 -1.26 -1.02 -8.82
C ASP A 75 -1.87 -1.68 -10.07
N ASP A 76 -3.20 -1.78 -10.10
CA ASP A 76 -3.92 -2.40 -11.22
C ASP A 76 -3.75 -1.63 -12.55
N CYS A 77 -3.62 -0.29 -12.50
CA CYS A 77 -3.29 0.50 -13.70
C CYS A 77 -1.95 0.11 -14.32
N ASN A 78 -0.96 -0.25 -13.51
CA ASN A 78 0.35 -0.70 -14.00
C ASN A 78 0.29 -2.17 -14.47
N ASP A 79 -0.37 -3.04 -13.72
CA ASP A 79 -0.36 -4.48 -13.99
C ASP A 79 -1.30 -4.88 -15.12
N LEU A 80 -2.50 -4.28 -15.16
CA LEU A 80 -3.58 -4.67 -16.07
C LEU A 80 -3.75 -3.69 -17.24
N GLY A 81 -3.00 -2.58 -17.26
CA GLY A 81 -3.10 -1.58 -18.31
C GLY A 81 -4.48 -0.93 -18.40
N LEU A 82 -5.13 -0.67 -17.26
CA LEU A 82 -6.49 -0.11 -17.18
C LEU A 82 -6.63 1.26 -17.86
N ILE A 83 -5.52 1.99 -18.01
CA ILE A 83 -5.44 3.29 -18.67
C ILE A 83 -4.22 3.32 -19.60
N ALA A 84 -4.26 4.22 -20.59
CA ALA A 84 -3.15 4.36 -21.53
C ALA A 84 -1.87 4.88 -20.83
N PRO A 85 -0.66 4.55 -21.32
CA PRO A 85 0.59 5.03 -20.72
C PRO A 85 0.70 6.55 -20.56
N GLU A 86 0.15 7.32 -21.51
CA GLU A 86 0.10 8.79 -21.42
C GLU A 86 -0.80 9.27 -20.27
N GLN A 87 -1.93 8.60 -20.06
CA GLN A 87 -2.85 8.88 -18.96
C GLN A 87 -2.19 8.56 -17.61
N LEU A 88 -1.53 7.41 -17.51
CA LEU A 88 -0.79 7.03 -16.30
C LEU A 88 0.30 8.05 -15.96
N ALA A 89 1.09 8.48 -16.94
CA ALA A 89 2.11 9.51 -16.72
C ALA A 89 1.52 10.85 -16.22
N ALA A 90 0.39 11.29 -16.79
CA ALA A 90 -0.29 12.51 -16.34
C ALA A 90 -0.86 12.37 -14.91
N VAL A 91 -1.42 11.20 -14.58
CA VAL A 91 -1.92 10.85 -13.25
C VAL A 91 -0.78 10.84 -12.23
N GLU A 92 0.34 10.17 -12.51
CA GLU A 92 1.51 10.13 -11.64
C GLU A 92 2.06 11.53 -11.37
N GLN A 93 2.12 12.38 -12.40
CA GLN A 93 2.55 13.77 -12.25
C GLN A 93 1.58 14.55 -11.35
N ALA A 94 0.27 14.42 -11.57
CA ALA A 94 -0.76 15.09 -10.78
C ALA A 94 -0.68 14.71 -9.30
N LEU A 95 -0.64 13.41 -9.03
CA LEU A 95 -0.62 12.85 -7.67
C LEU A 95 0.71 13.11 -6.96
N GLY A 96 1.83 13.07 -7.69
CA GLY A 96 3.16 13.32 -7.18
C GLY A 96 3.47 14.79 -6.92
N GLN A 97 2.76 15.72 -7.55
CA GLN A 97 2.93 17.17 -7.32
C GLN A 97 1.77 17.79 -6.52
N GLY A 98 0.67 17.06 -6.35
CA GLY A 98 -0.52 17.56 -5.66
C GLY A 98 -1.24 18.63 -6.47
N VAL A 99 -1.30 18.47 -7.80
CA VAL A 99 -1.96 19.38 -8.76
C VAL A 99 -3.03 18.63 -9.54
N PRO A 100 -3.98 19.34 -10.19
CA PRO A 100 -4.95 18.68 -11.07
C PRO A 100 -4.29 17.92 -12.21
N CYS A 101 -4.90 16.81 -12.63
CA CYS A 101 -4.46 16.08 -13.81
C CYS A 101 -4.65 16.94 -15.07
N ALA A 102 -3.66 16.95 -15.95
CA ALA A 102 -3.73 17.69 -17.21
C ALA A 102 -4.70 17.03 -18.22
N LEU A 103 -4.98 15.74 -18.04
CA LEU A 103 -5.92 14.98 -18.87
C LEU A 103 -7.25 14.79 -18.14
N PRO A 104 -8.38 14.81 -18.87
CA PRO A 104 -9.72 14.65 -18.28
C PRO A 104 -9.98 13.21 -17.81
N GLY A 105 -11.00 13.03 -16.96
CA GLY A 105 -11.41 11.73 -16.43
C GLY A 105 -10.61 11.26 -15.21
N PHE A 106 -9.81 12.16 -14.63
CA PHE A 106 -9.00 11.92 -13.44
C PHE A 106 -9.17 13.03 -12.39
N GLU A 107 -10.34 13.67 -12.37
CA GLU A 107 -10.66 14.76 -11.45
C GLU A 107 -10.52 14.33 -9.98
N GLY A 108 -10.72 13.04 -9.70
CA GLY A 108 -10.51 12.44 -8.39
C GLY A 108 -9.11 12.65 -7.82
N CYS A 109 -8.08 12.77 -8.67
CA CYS A 109 -6.71 13.07 -8.25
C CYS A 109 -6.63 14.43 -7.55
N ALA A 110 -7.22 15.46 -8.18
CA ALA A 110 -7.23 16.82 -7.64
C ALA A 110 -8.03 16.90 -6.34
N VAL A 111 -9.22 16.28 -6.33
CA VAL A 111 -10.13 16.26 -5.17
C VAL A 111 -9.48 15.62 -3.96
N LEU A 112 -8.84 14.46 -4.13
CA LEU A 112 -8.16 13.77 -3.03
C LEU A 112 -6.95 14.56 -2.54
N ARG A 113 -6.06 15.00 -3.44
CA ARG A 113 -4.85 15.74 -3.04
C ARG A 113 -5.20 17.07 -2.36
N ALA A 114 -6.20 17.81 -2.83
CA ALA A 114 -6.70 19.01 -2.17
C ALA A 114 -7.29 18.72 -0.79
N SER A 115 -8.06 17.64 -0.64
CA SER A 115 -8.63 17.22 0.64
C SER A 115 -7.52 16.87 1.65
N LEU A 116 -6.51 16.12 1.23
CA LEU A 116 -5.36 15.77 2.09
C LEU A 116 -4.54 17.02 2.46
N ALA A 117 -4.32 17.94 1.52
CA ALA A 117 -3.64 19.20 1.82
C ALA A 117 -4.40 20.04 2.87
N ALA A 118 -5.73 20.08 2.79
CA ALA A 118 -6.58 20.81 3.72
C ALA A 118 -6.69 20.13 5.10
N LEU A 119 -6.70 18.80 5.12
CA LEU A 119 -6.82 18.00 6.35
C LEU A 119 -5.49 17.78 7.06
N ALA A 120 -4.35 18.07 6.44
CA ALA A 120 -3.03 17.81 7.02
C ALA A 120 -2.85 18.51 8.38
N TYR A 121 -2.66 17.72 9.45
CA TYR A 121 -2.31 18.24 10.77
C TYR A 121 -0.95 18.93 10.74
N ASN A 122 0.03 18.31 10.09
CA ASN A 122 1.34 18.88 9.81
C ASN A 122 1.60 18.82 8.30
N ARG A 123 1.76 19.98 7.66
CA ARG A 123 1.95 20.09 6.21
C ARG A 123 3.20 19.34 5.70
N ARG A 124 4.20 19.08 6.56
CA ARG A 124 5.36 18.24 6.20
C ARG A 124 4.96 16.81 5.84
N ASP A 125 3.93 16.26 6.47
CA ASP A 125 3.42 14.92 6.14
C ASP A 125 2.72 14.91 4.77
N TYR A 126 2.07 16.01 4.35
CA TYR A 126 1.54 16.12 2.99
C TYR A 126 2.67 16.13 1.95
N THR A 127 3.72 16.92 2.16
CA THR A 127 4.88 16.91 1.26
C THR A 127 5.58 15.56 1.23
N ALA A 128 5.68 14.87 2.37
CA ALA A 128 6.22 13.51 2.44
C ALA A 128 5.32 12.51 1.68
N LEU A 129 3.99 12.59 1.80
CA LEU A 129 3.06 11.72 1.07
C LEU A 129 3.17 11.91 -0.45
N LEU A 130 3.34 13.14 -0.93
CA LEU A 130 3.61 13.40 -2.35
C LEU A 130 4.91 12.73 -2.80
N ASN A 131 5.94 12.73 -1.96
CA ASN A 131 7.20 12.04 -2.26
C ASN A 131 7.04 10.53 -2.26
N ASP A 132 6.41 9.98 -1.24
CA ASP A 132 6.16 8.54 -1.12
C ASP A 132 5.27 8.06 -2.30
N THR A 133 4.34 8.89 -2.80
CA THR A 133 3.57 8.60 -4.02
C THR A 133 4.47 8.49 -5.25
N ARG A 134 5.44 9.41 -5.43
CA ARG A 134 6.37 9.34 -6.56
C ARG A 134 7.25 8.09 -6.50
N CYS A 135 7.75 7.74 -5.32
CA CYS A 135 8.52 6.51 -5.11
C CYS A 135 7.69 5.27 -5.44
N TYR A 136 6.45 5.20 -4.92
CA TYR A 136 5.54 4.10 -5.19
C TYR A 136 5.28 3.91 -6.70
N CYS A 137 4.85 4.96 -7.41
CA CYS A 137 4.59 4.90 -8.84
C CYS A 137 5.84 4.52 -9.66
N ALA A 138 7.00 5.08 -9.31
CA ALA A 138 8.25 4.72 -9.97
C ALA A 138 8.62 3.24 -9.73
N ALA A 139 8.37 2.71 -8.53
CA ALA A 139 8.66 1.34 -8.18
C ALA A 139 7.74 0.34 -8.87
N LEU A 140 6.44 0.66 -9.04
CA LEU A 140 5.51 -0.14 -9.84
C LEU A 140 5.98 -0.25 -11.30
N ARG A 141 6.29 0.88 -11.93
CA ARG A 141 6.81 0.90 -13.30
C ARG A 141 8.13 0.14 -13.46
N ALA A 142 9.03 0.29 -12.48
CA ALA A 142 10.33 -0.38 -12.52
C ALA A 142 10.17 -1.91 -12.38
N GLY A 143 9.30 -2.39 -11.49
CA GLY A 143 8.96 -3.82 -11.36
C GLY A 143 8.40 -4.39 -12.66
N HIS A 144 7.37 -3.73 -13.22
CA HIS A 144 6.77 -4.13 -14.49
C HIS A 144 7.77 -4.17 -15.66
N ALA A 145 8.62 -3.14 -15.79
CA ALA A 145 9.63 -3.09 -16.84
C ALA A 145 10.68 -4.20 -16.70
N GLN A 146 11.00 -4.63 -15.48
CA GLN A 146 11.98 -5.68 -15.21
C GLN A 146 11.41 -7.07 -15.45
N ALA A 147 10.14 -7.29 -15.13
CA ALA A 147 9.43 -8.52 -15.48
C ALA A 147 9.45 -8.77 -17.01
N ALA A 148 9.37 -7.69 -17.82
CA ALA A 148 9.47 -7.75 -19.28
C ALA A 148 10.91 -7.73 -19.84
N GLY A 149 11.91 -7.45 -19.00
CA GLY A 149 13.29 -7.20 -19.41
C GLY A 149 14.11 -8.48 -19.70
N ALA A 150 15.16 -8.33 -20.52
CA ALA A 150 16.06 -9.45 -20.85
C ALA A 150 17.04 -9.81 -19.71
N GLN A 151 17.41 -8.83 -18.88
CA GLN A 151 18.25 -9.03 -17.70
C GLN A 151 17.39 -8.92 -16.45
N ARG A 152 17.40 -9.97 -15.62
CA ARG A 152 16.66 -9.99 -14.35
C ARG A 152 17.49 -9.32 -13.26
N TRP A 153 16.83 -8.57 -12.39
CA TRP A 153 17.40 -8.05 -11.15
C TRP A 153 18.03 -9.12 -10.26
N SER A 154 18.94 -8.67 -9.39
CA SER A 154 19.33 -9.41 -8.18
C SER A 154 18.24 -9.35 -7.11
N TYR A 155 18.33 -10.22 -6.11
CA TYR A 155 17.43 -10.19 -4.94
C TYR A 155 17.48 -8.84 -4.20
N ALA A 156 18.67 -8.24 -4.10
CA ALA A 156 18.85 -6.97 -3.42
C ALA A 156 18.19 -5.80 -4.19
N GLU A 157 18.31 -5.77 -5.52
CA GLU A 157 17.63 -4.77 -6.35
C GLU A 157 16.11 -4.94 -6.29
N TYR A 158 15.63 -6.18 -6.36
CA TYR A 158 14.21 -6.51 -6.18
C TYR A 158 13.69 -5.98 -4.84
N LEU A 159 14.31 -6.38 -3.72
CA LEU A 159 13.88 -5.93 -2.40
C LEU A 159 13.93 -4.41 -2.24
N HIS A 160 14.95 -3.75 -2.81
CA HIS A 160 15.05 -2.30 -2.76
C HIS A 160 13.85 -1.63 -3.44
N ASN A 161 13.49 -2.09 -4.65
CA ASN A 161 12.30 -1.61 -5.36
C ASN A 161 11.01 -1.91 -4.58
N SER A 162 10.91 -3.13 -4.06
CA SER A 162 9.71 -3.62 -3.41
C SER A 162 9.39 -2.99 -2.06
N ILE A 163 10.38 -2.37 -1.39
CA ILE A 163 10.16 -1.56 -0.18
C ILE A 163 9.25 -0.36 -0.49
N ASP A 164 9.41 0.22 -1.68
CA ASP A 164 8.58 1.33 -2.14
C ASP A 164 7.26 0.80 -2.73
N SER A 165 7.31 -0.30 -3.50
CA SER A 165 6.13 -0.85 -4.19
C SER A 165 5.11 -1.54 -3.27
N ILE A 166 5.44 -1.82 -2.00
CA ILE A 166 4.45 -2.28 -0.98
C ILE A 166 3.65 -1.14 -0.33
N ALA A 167 3.99 0.12 -0.62
CA ALA A 167 3.28 1.34 -0.22
C ALA A 167 3.06 1.57 1.30
N TYR A 168 3.69 0.81 2.20
CA TYR A 168 3.52 1.01 3.65
C TYR A 168 3.96 2.41 4.10
N ALA A 169 4.97 3.00 3.45
CA ALA A 169 5.36 4.38 3.69
C ALA A 169 4.20 5.36 3.45
N ASN A 170 3.45 5.20 2.35
CA ASN A 170 2.28 5.99 1.99
C ASN A 170 1.18 5.85 3.05
N VAL A 171 0.90 4.61 3.48
CA VAL A 171 -0.11 4.31 4.52
C VAL A 171 0.22 5.03 5.81
N PHE A 172 1.45 4.87 6.32
CA PHE A 172 1.89 5.52 7.56
C PHE A 172 1.89 7.05 7.44
N CYS A 173 2.31 7.58 6.30
CA CYS A 173 2.33 9.02 6.06
C CYS A 173 0.92 9.60 6.04
N CYS A 174 -0.04 8.90 5.40
CA CYS A 174 -1.44 9.31 5.37
C CYS A 174 -2.08 9.28 6.76
N LEU A 175 -1.81 8.24 7.56
CA LEU A 175 -2.25 8.19 8.97
C LEU A 175 -1.67 9.36 9.77
N SER A 176 -0.38 9.66 9.63
CA SER A 176 0.25 10.80 10.31
C SER A 176 -0.35 12.13 9.90
N LEU A 177 -0.58 12.31 8.59
CA LEU A 177 -1.19 13.49 8.02
C LEU A 177 -2.56 13.77 8.64
N LEU A 178 -3.40 12.74 8.78
CA LEU A 178 -4.80 12.87 9.18
C LEU A 178 -4.98 12.95 10.70
N TRP A 179 -4.23 12.17 11.47
CA TRP A 179 -4.37 12.06 12.93
C TRP A 179 -3.26 12.76 13.74
N GLY A 180 -2.27 13.37 13.08
CA GLY A 180 -1.22 14.13 13.75
C GLY A 180 -0.23 13.27 14.52
N LEU A 181 0.29 12.23 13.87
CA LEU A 181 1.14 11.20 14.51
C LEU A 181 2.65 11.55 14.52
N ASP A 182 2.98 12.76 14.06
CA ASP A 182 4.33 13.34 14.08
C ASP A 182 5.41 12.52 13.33
N MET A 183 5.02 11.84 12.26
CA MET A 183 5.93 11.04 11.44
C MET A 183 7.08 11.88 10.90
N ALA A 184 6.83 13.10 10.41
CA ALA A 184 7.88 14.00 9.91
C ALA A 184 9.02 14.23 10.92
N THR A 185 8.72 14.35 12.21
CA THR A 185 9.74 14.54 13.25
C THR A 185 10.43 13.21 13.57
N LEU A 186 9.66 12.12 13.68
CA LEU A 186 10.21 10.79 13.91
C LEU A 186 11.14 10.32 12.79
N ARG A 187 10.88 10.70 11.53
CA ARG A 187 11.75 10.43 10.39
C ARG A 187 13.16 11.02 10.53
N ALA A 188 13.40 11.97 11.44
CA ALA A 188 14.76 12.43 11.75
C ALA A 188 15.58 11.36 12.50
N ARG A 189 14.93 10.46 13.25
CA ARG A 189 15.57 9.37 14.00
C ARG A 189 16.00 8.24 13.04
N PRO A 190 17.29 7.83 13.03
CA PRO A 190 17.76 6.72 12.20
C PRO A 190 16.99 5.43 12.43
N ALA A 191 16.69 5.10 13.69
CA ALA A 191 16.00 3.87 14.04
C ALA A 191 14.55 3.85 13.54
N PHE A 192 13.85 4.99 13.52
CA PHE A 192 12.50 5.06 12.94
C PHE A 192 12.54 4.79 11.43
N ARG A 193 13.50 5.39 10.70
CA ARG A 193 13.70 5.09 9.27
C ARG A 193 14.09 3.62 9.03
N GLN A 194 14.79 2.99 9.97
CA GLN A 194 15.10 1.57 9.90
C GLN A 194 13.83 0.73 10.06
N VAL A 195 12.99 1.02 11.05
CA VAL A 195 11.71 0.33 11.26
C VAL A 195 10.81 0.41 10.02
N LEU A 196 10.70 1.59 9.38
CA LEU A 196 9.94 1.75 8.14
C LEU A 196 10.42 0.82 7.02
N ARG A 197 11.74 0.69 6.83
CA ARG A 197 12.30 -0.22 5.82
C ARG A 197 12.06 -1.69 6.18
N LEU A 198 12.23 -2.05 7.46
CA LEU A 198 12.03 -3.42 7.94
C LEU A 198 10.57 -3.86 7.77
N ILE A 199 9.60 -3.04 8.19
CA ILE A 199 8.18 -3.39 8.07
C ILE A 199 7.72 -3.45 6.61
N SER A 200 8.23 -2.57 5.72
CA SER A 200 7.97 -2.69 4.28
C SER A 200 8.55 -3.99 3.72
N THR A 201 9.77 -4.37 4.11
CA THR A 201 10.39 -5.63 3.66
C THR A 201 9.58 -6.84 4.12
N ILE A 202 9.15 -6.85 5.38
CA ILE A 202 8.25 -7.87 5.93
C ILE A 202 6.96 -7.94 5.11
N GLY A 203 6.30 -6.80 4.88
CA GLY A 203 5.07 -6.74 4.08
C GLY A 203 5.25 -7.28 2.66
N ARG A 204 6.35 -6.94 1.98
CA ARG A 204 6.69 -7.48 0.66
C ARG A 204 6.87 -9.00 0.71
N LEU A 205 7.72 -9.51 1.60
CA LEU A 205 7.98 -10.96 1.69
C LEU A 205 6.70 -11.73 2.00
N GLN A 206 5.86 -11.20 2.89
CA GLN A 206 4.54 -11.74 3.21
C GLN A 206 3.61 -11.78 1.98
N ASN A 207 3.56 -10.70 1.21
CA ASN A 207 2.78 -10.60 -0.01
C ASN A 207 3.25 -11.61 -1.07
N ASP A 208 4.56 -11.65 -1.35
CA ASP A 208 5.13 -12.53 -2.39
C ASP A 208 4.95 -14.00 -2.06
N LEU A 209 5.19 -14.40 -0.80
CA LEU A 209 5.01 -15.77 -0.36
C LEU A 209 3.53 -16.21 -0.44
N HIS A 210 2.60 -15.29 -0.23
CA HIS A 210 1.16 -15.57 -0.32
C HIS A 210 0.66 -15.59 -1.77
N GLY A 211 0.99 -14.56 -2.55
CA GLY A 211 0.54 -14.37 -3.94
C GLY A 211 1.21 -15.29 -4.96
N ARG A 212 2.32 -15.95 -4.60
CA ARG A 212 3.13 -16.77 -5.51
C ARG A 212 2.34 -17.72 -6.42
N ALA A 213 1.35 -18.44 -5.87
CA ALA A 213 0.60 -19.41 -6.66
C ALA A 213 -0.21 -18.72 -7.76
N LYS A 214 -0.86 -17.62 -7.42
CA LYS A 214 -1.57 -16.73 -8.35
C LYS A 214 -0.61 -16.18 -9.40
N ASP A 215 0.51 -15.58 -8.97
CA ASP A 215 1.48 -14.95 -9.86
C ASP A 215 2.07 -15.96 -10.87
N ARG A 216 2.43 -17.16 -10.39
CA ARG A 216 2.89 -18.25 -11.24
C ARG A 216 1.83 -18.66 -12.27
N SER A 217 0.56 -18.71 -11.89
CA SER A 217 -0.54 -19.07 -12.81
C SER A 217 -0.82 -18.00 -13.86
N ALA A 218 -0.61 -16.73 -13.51
CA ALA A 218 -0.77 -15.58 -14.41
C ALA A 218 0.47 -15.34 -15.29
N GLY A 219 1.60 -15.99 -15.00
CA GLY A 219 2.87 -15.72 -15.68
C GLY A 219 3.54 -14.42 -15.23
N GLU A 220 3.14 -13.88 -14.08
CA GLU A 220 3.74 -12.69 -13.47
C GLU A 220 5.13 -13.03 -12.92
N ALA A 221 6.11 -12.17 -13.19
CA ALA A 221 7.52 -12.38 -12.80
C ALA A 221 7.99 -11.41 -11.70
N ASP A 222 7.21 -10.39 -11.36
CA ASP A 222 7.50 -9.42 -10.28
C ASP A 222 7.21 -9.98 -8.86
N ASN A 223 7.76 -11.15 -8.56
CA ASN A 223 7.61 -11.86 -7.28
C ASN A 223 8.97 -12.44 -6.86
N ALA A 224 9.42 -12.21 -5.62
CA ALA A 224 10.73 -12.67 -5.14
C ALA A 224 10.95 -14.18 -5.35
N ALA A 225 9.93 -14.99 -5.08
CA ALA A 225 10.03 -16.44 -5.22
C ALA A 225 10.19 -16.86 -6.69
N ILE A 226 9.44 -16.21 -7.59
CA ILE A 226 9.52 -16.47 -9.03
C ILE A 226 10.88 -16.02 -9.58
N LEU A 227 11.32 -14.81 -9.23
CA LEU A 227 12.64 -14.28 -9.58
C LEU A 227 13.77 -15.24 -9.17
N LEU A 228 13.78 -15.65 -7.91
CA LEU A 228 14.84 -16.52 -7.37
C LEU A 228 14.80 -17.92 -8.00
N LEU A 229 13.61 -18.52 -8.19
CA LEU A 229 13.49 -19.83 -8.83
C LEU A 229 13.95 -19.81 -10.29
N GLN A 230 13.68 -18.71 -11.00
CA GLN A 230 14.13 -18.57 -12.39
C GLN A 230 15.65 -18.37 -12.51
N ARG A 231 16.30 -17.76 -11.51
CA ARG A 231 17.75 -17.53 -11.50
C ARG A 231 18.54 -18.68 -10.88
N TYR A 232 17.96 -19.34 -9.88
CA TYR A 232 18.58 -20.39 -9.07
C TYR A 232 17.64 -21.59 -8.92
N PRO A 233 17.42 -22.40 -9.98
CA PRO A 233 16.39 -23.46 -9.97
C PRO A 233 16.58 -24.54 -8.90
N ALA A 234 17.81 -24.72 -8.40
CA ALA A 234 18.14 -25.71 -7.37
C ALA A 234 18.06 -25.15 -5.94
N MET A 235 17.80 -23.86 -5.77
CA MET A 235 17.73 -23.22 -4.45
C MET A 235 16.41 -23.56 -3.75
N PRO A 236 16.41 -23.86 -2.44
CA PRO A 236 15.17 -23.97 -1.65
C PRO A 236 14.61 -22.57 -1.37
N VAL A 237 14.01 -21.95 -2.40
CA VAL A 237 13.62 -20.54 -2.38
C VAL A 237 12.58 -20.22 -1.31
N GLU A 238 11.60 -21.10 -1.08
CA GLU A 238 10.60 -20.89 -0.03
C GLU A 238 11.22 -20.86 1.36
N ASP A 239 12.10 -21.82 1.66
CA ASP A 239 12.77 -21.89 2.96
C ASP A 239 13.63 -20.65 3.18
N PHE A 240 14.39 -20.24 2.15
CA PHE A 240 15.20 -19.02 2.18
C PHE A 240 14.35 -17.77 2.45
N LEU A 241 13.23 -17.60 1.75
CA LEU A 241 12.39 -16.40 1.92
C LEU A 241 11.65 -16.39 3.27
N ASN A 242 11.28 -17.57 3.81
CA ASN A 242 10.74 -17.67 5.16
C ASN A 242 11.80 -17.34 6.23
N ASP A 243 13.06 -17.77 6.02
CA ASP A 243 14.17 -17.42 6.91
C ASP A 243 14.48 -15.92 6.87
N GLU A 244 14.48 -15.31 5.68
CA GLU A 244 14.62 -13.86 5.50
C GLU A 244 13.49 -13.11 6.20
N LEU A 245 12.23 -13.54 6.04
CA LEU A 245 11.08 -12.95 6.72
C LEU A 245 11.25 -12.99 8.24
N ALA A 246 11.54 -14.16 8.81
CA ALA A 246 11.76 -14.32 10.24
C ALA A 246 12.97 -13.51 10.74
N GLY A 247 14.01 -13.37 9.92
CA GLY A 247 15.16 -12.50 10.19
C GLY A 247 14.77 -11.03 10.31
N HIS A 248 13.98 -10.53 9.36
CA HIS A 248 13.50 -9.14 9.37
C HIS A 248 12.53 -8.89 10.54
N GLU A 249 11.67 -9.85 10.89
CA GLU A 249 10.80 -9.76 12.07
C GLU A 249 11.60 -9.66 13.38
N ARG A 250 12.67 -10.47 13.54
CA ARG A 250 13.57 -10.37 14.70
C ARG A 250 14.27 -9.02 14.78
N MET A 251 14.76 -8.50 13.64
CA MET A 251 15.38 -7.17 13.58
C MET A 251 14.38 -6.07 13.92
N LEU A 252 13.15 -6.16 13.42
CA LEU A 252 12.07 -5.22 13.71
C LEU A 252 11.76 -5.22 15.20
N HIS A 253 11.50 -6.40 15.78
CA HIS A 253 11.18 -6.55 17.20
C HIS A 253 12.26 -5.94 18.09
N ARG A 254 13.54 -6.22 17.79
CA ARG A 254 14.67 -5.65 18.54
C ARG A 254 14.64 -4.12 18.55
N VAL A 255 14.50 -3.48 17.40
CA VAL A 255 14.49 -2.01 17.32
C VAL A 255 13.24 -1.42 18.00
N MET A 256 12.08 -2.07 17.88
CA MET A 256 10.85 -1.61 18.54
C MET A 256 10.95 -1.65 20.07
N VAL A 257 11.63 -2.66 20.63
CA VAL A 257 11.91 -2.76 22.07
C VAL A 257 12.92 -1.71 22.52
N GLU A 258 13.99 -1.49 21.75
CA GLU A 258 15.06 -0.55 22.07
C GLU A 258 14.58 0.93 22.09
N GLU A 259 13.76 1.34 21.12
CA GLU A 259 13.51 2.76 20.83
C GLU A 259 12.23 3.35 21.43
N SER A 260 11.31 2.51 21.92
CA SER A 260 10.04 2.91 22.55
C SER A 260 9.35 4.08 21.85
N PHE A 261 8.97 3.90 20.58
CA PHE A 261 8.32 4.95 19.79
C PHE A 261 6.97 5.39 20.41
N PRO A 262 6.61 6.68 20.31
CA PRO A 262 5.36 7.17 20.90
C PRO A 262 4.14 6.50 20.27
N ALA A 263 3.03 6.44 21.00
CA ALA A 263 1.76 5.96 20.45
C ALA A 263 1.33 6.81 19.25
N PRO A 264 0.72 6.21 18.20
CA PRO A 264 0.33 4.80 18.07
C PRO A 264 1.37 3.93 17.33
N TRP A 265 2.63 4.36 17.19
CA TRP A 265 3.59 3.72 16.28
C TRP A 265 3.89 2.26 16.61
N GLY A 266 3.95 1.87 17.89
CA GLY A 266 4.05 0.46 18.30
C GLY A 266 2.91 -0.41 17.75
N PRO A 267 1.66 -0.18 18.21
CA PRO A 267 0.49 -0.92 17.74
C PRO A 267 0.27 -0.85 16.22
N LEU A 268 0.63 0.26 15.58
CA LEU A 268 0.52 0.43 14.13
C LEU A 268 1.48 -0.49 13.38
N ILE A 269 2.75 -0.54 13.79
CA ILE A 269 3.75 -1.43 13.18
C ILE A 269 3.38 -2.91 13.40
N GLU A 270 2.90 -3.26 14.60
CA GLU A 270 2.41 -4.60 14.90
C GLU A 270 1.19 -4.99 14.06
N ALA A 271 0.26 -4.05 13.83
CA ALA A 271 -0.89 -4.29 12.97
C ALA A 271 -0.48 -4.57 11.53
N MET A 272 0.47 -3.81 10.99
CA MET A 272 0.97 -4.06 9.63
C MET A 272 1.71 -5.39 9.52
N ALA A 273 2.48 -5.79 10.54
CA ALA A 273 3.16 -7.09 10.55
C ALA A 273 2.17 -8.27 10.58
N ALA A 274 1.00 -8.08 11.20
CA ALA A 274 -0.03 -9.10 11.35
C ALA A 274 -1.12 -9.05 10.27
N ILE A 275 -1.03 -8.14 9.29
CA ILE A 275 -2.12 -7.90 8.33
C ILE A 275 -2.41 -9.15 7.47
N ARG A 276 -1.37 -9.93 7.14
CA ARG A 276 -1.48 -11.16 6.35
C ARG A 276 -2.47 -12.18 6.92
N ALA A 277 -2.37 -12.46 8.22
CA ALA A 277 -3.14 -13.52 8.88
C ALA A 277 -4.65 -13.25 8.96
N LYS A 278 -5.12 -12.08 8.51
CA LYS A 278 -6.55 -11.74 8.54
C LYS A 278 -7.06 -11.13 7.24
N TYR A 279 -6.25 -10.31 6.57
CA TYR A 279 -6.67 -9.62 5.35
C TYR A 279 -6.43 -10.46 4.10
N TYR A 280 -5.21 -10.98 3.91
CA TYR A 280 -4.90 -11.78 2.72
C TYR A 280 -5.65 -13.12 2.69
N GLU A 281 -5.83 -13.76 3.85
CA GLU A 281 -6.59 -15.02 3.95
C GLU A 281 -8.10 -14.88 3.68
N THR A 282 -8.67 -13.67 3.78
CA THR A 282 -10.13 -13.43 3.60
C THR A 282 -10.49 -12.66 2.34
N SER A 283 -9.50 -12.15 1.59
CA SER A 283 -9.70 -11.47 0.32
C SER A 283 -9.75 -12.49 -0.83
N ILE A 284 -10.92 -13.14 -0.95
CA ILE A 284 -11.17 -14.24 -1.90
C ILE A 284 -11.07 -13.76 -3.37
N SER A 285 -11.39 -12.50 -3.68
CA SER A 285 -11.34 -11.98 -5.05
C SER A 285 -9.91 -11.65 -5.52
N ARG A 286 -9.13 -10.92 -4.70
CA ARG A 286 -7.78 -10.48 -5.08
C ARG A 286 -6.72 -11.58 -4.90
N TYR A 287 -6.90 -12.51 -3.97
CA TYR A 287 -5.91 -13.56 -3.64
C TYR A 287 -6.47 -15.00 -3.69
N GLY A 288 -7.74 -15.21 -4.01
CA GLY A 288 -8.31 -16.55 -4.14
C GLY A 288 -7.81 -17.29 -5.38
N ASN A 289 -7.49 -18.57 -5.20
CA ASN A 289 -7.06 -19.48 -6.27
C ASN A 289 -8.22 -20.02 -7.14
N ASP A 290 -9.41 -19.41 -7.11
CA ASP A 290 -10.58 -19.88 -7.87
C ASP A 290 -10.50 -19.47 -9.36
N ALA A 291 -9.38 -19.82 -10.00
CA ALA A 291 -9.31 -20.07 -11.44
C ALA A 291 -9.46 -21.59 -11.69
N ALA A 292 -10.55 -22.17 -11.18
CA ALA A 292 -10.98 -23.52 -11.50
C ALA A 292 -12.50 -23.55 -11.69
N GLY A 293 -12.99 -22.83 -12.70
CA GLY A 293 -14.40 -22.81 -13.08
C GLY A 293 -14.59 -22.21 -14.47
N GLY A 294 -14.41 -23.02 -15.50
CA GLY A 294 -14.51 -22.61 -16.89
C GLY A 294 -15.85 -21.96 -17.24
N GLY A 295 -15.80 -20.72 -17.70
CA GLY A 295 -16.85 -20.09 -18.48
C GLY A 295 -16.47 -20.16 -19.95
N GLN A 296 -17.10 -21.08 -20.68
CA GLN A 296 -17.00 -21.18 -22.13
C GLN A 296 -17.29 -19.83 -22.80
N ARG A 297 -16.48 -19.50 -23.81
CA ARG A 297 -16.85 -18.58 -24.89
C ARG A 297 -18.25 -18.94 -25.40
N ALA A 298 -19.18 -18.00 -25.38
CA ALA A 298 -20.31 -18.01 -26.29
C ALA A 298 -19.95 -17.08 -27.48
N PRO A 299 -20.11 -17.52 -28.73
CA PRO A 299 -19.77 -16.74 -29.92
C PRO A 299 -20.93 -15.82 -30.33
N ALA A 300 -20.55 -14.72 -30.99
CA ALA A 300 -21.34 -13.73 -31.74
C ALA A 300 -22.42 -12.96 -30.96
#